data_AF-A0A7J9M8J1-F1
#
_entry.id   AF-A0A7J9M8J1-F1
#
_cell.length_a   1.000
_cell.length_b   1.000
_cell.length_c   1.000
_cell.angle_alpha   90.00
_cell.angle_beta   90.00
_cell.angle_gamma   90.00
#
_symmetry.space_group_name_H-M   'P 1'
#
loop_
_entity.id
_entity.type
_entity.pdbx_description
1 polymer ?
#
loop_
_entity_poly.entity_id
_entity_poly.type
_entity_poly.pdbx_seq_one_letter_code
_entity_poly.pdbx_strand_id
1 'polypeptide(L)'
;MDVMSPLKPHPNSPSPTKKLLPFALYALLPIALLRFYFHPFHHLPPNNPTILTKEEEIVYETPCDYTDGRWVHDKMGPLYNGTTCGTIKDGQNCISHGRPDLDFLYWRWRPSQCKLPRFNPNTFLHLLSNKHIAFVGDSMARNQLESLLCMLATASNPNLVYRDGEDNKFRTWHFASHNISISVYWSPFLVKGVEKSKAGPNHNELYVDTVDEKWGSDLDHIDMILLSIGHWFLHPAVYYEGGLVLGCHYCPGLNHTEIGFYDVMRKALKTALKTIIERKGANGNGIDVFLATFSPSHFEGEWDKAGACPKTKPYKEGEKMLEGMDADMRAIEVEEIEAVKVNAKQIEGLMIEMLDVTKLSLMRPDGHPGPYMYPFPFANGVRERVQNDCVHWCLPGPVDTWNQILLEVIRKWSIQSRRKE
;
A
#
# COMPACT_ATOMS: atom_id res chain seq x y z
N MET A 1 13.76 60.90 38.08
CA MET A 1 14.87 61.86 38.18
C MET A 1 15.98 61.24 37.33
N ASP A 2 16.33 61.70 36.13
CA ASP A 2 16.21 63.04 35.58
C ASP A 2 15.92 63.06 34.07
N VAL A 3 15.33 64.19 33.71
CA VAL A 3 14.94 64.65 32.38
C VAL A 3 16.14 65.40 31.77
N MET A 4 16.36 65.28 30.44
CA MET A 4 16.36 66.38 29.45
C MET A 4 17.32 66.17 28.25
N SER A 5 16.73 66.32 27.06
CA SER A 5 17.28 66.40 25.69
C SER A 5 18.08 67.71 25.43
N PRO A 6 18.30 68.20 24.18
CA PRO A 6 18.75 67.61 22.91
C PRO A 6 19.94 68.41 22.27
N LEU A 7 20.67 67.85 21.30
CA LEU A 7 21.55 68.64 20.40
C LEU A 7 21.35 68.28 18.91
N LYS A 8 21.37 69.33 18.09
CA LYS A 8 20.98 69.48 16.68
C LYS A 8 21.89 68.76 15.65
N PRO A 9 21.43 68.57 14.38
CA PRO A 9 22.17 67.90 13.30
C PRO A 9 22.88 68.87 12.33
N HIS A 10 23.98 68.42 11.70
CA HIS A 10 24.58 68.90 10.43
C HIS A 10 25.68 67.92 9.96
N PRO A 11 26.14 67.91 8.69
CA PRO A 11 25.43 67.78 7.42
C PRO A 11 25.97 66.60 6.55
N ASN A 12 25.24 66.29 5.49
CA ASN A 12 25.46 65.22 4.50
C ASN A 12 26.89 65.09 3.91
N SER A 13 27.40 63.85 3.87
CA SER A 13 28.52 63.42 3.01
C SER A 13 28.01 62.54 1.84
N PRO A 14 28.47 62.73 0.59
CA PRO A 14 27.93 62.02 -0.58
C PRO A 14 28.46 60.58 -0.72
N SER A 15 27.57 59.67 -1.11
CA SER A 15 27.81 58.24 -1.35
C SER A 15 28.70 57.96 -2.58
N PRO A 16 29.60 56.96 -2.54
CA PRO A 16 30.59 56.65 -3.58
C PRO A 16 30.04 55.85 -4.78
N THR A 17 28.73 55.74 -4.96
CA THR A 17 28.11 54.89 -5.99
C THR A 17 28.04 55.49 -7.39
N LYS A 18 28.49 56.74 -7.62
CA LYS A 18 28.38 57.40 -8.93
C LYS A 18 29.63 57.40 -9.82
N LYS A 19 30.66 56.59 -9.53
CA LYS A 19 31.88 56.54 -10.37
C LYS A 19 32.31 55.16 -10.90
N LEU A 20 31.62 54.07 -10.59
CA LEU A 20 32.02 52.71 -11.02
C LEU A 20 31.19 52.11 -12.17
N LEU A 21 30.07 52.72 -12.56
CA LEU A 21 29.23 52.21 -13.64
C LEU A 21 29.85 52.26 -15.06
N PRO A 22 30.67 53.25 -15.46
CA PRO A 22 31.14 53.32 -16.84
C PRO A 22 32.25 52.32 -17.16
N PHE A 23 32.98 51.77 -16.17
CA PHE A 23 34.09 50.84 -16.41
C PHE A 23 33.65 49.39 -16.63
N ALA A 24 32.51 48.96 -16.06
CA ALA A 24 32.03 47.58 -16.22
C ALA A 24 31.54 47.26 -17.65
N LEU A 25 31.03 48.26 -18.38
CA LEU A 25 30.53 48.10 -19.75
C LEU A 25 31.65 47.91 -20.79
N TYR A 26 32.83 48.50 -20.57
CA TYR A 26 33.98 48.33 -21.47
C TYR A 26 34.64 46.96 -21.37
N ALA A 27 34.43 46.21 -20.28
CA ALA A 27 35.01 44.88 -20.09
C ALA A 27 34.18 43.74 -20.71
N LEU A 28 32.88 43.96 -20.96
CA LEU A 28 31.98 42.90 -21.46
C LEU A 28 32.07 42.69 -22.98
N LEU A 29 32.35 43.75 -23.74
CA LEU A 29 32.46 43.73 -25.20
C LEU A 29 33.61 42.83 -25.73
N PRO A 30 34.83 42.90 -25.15
CA PRO A 30 35.92 42.00 -25.55
C PRO A 30 35.62 40.53 -25.25
N ILE A 31 34.93 40.23 -24.14
CA ILE A 31 34.58 38.86 -23.73
C ILE A 31 33.56 38.25 -24.69
N ALA A 32 32.57 39.02 -25.13
CA ALA A 32 31.58 38.57 -26.10
C ALA A 32 32.25 38.27 -27.45
N LEU A 33 33.13 39.15 -27.93
CA LEU A 33 33.88 38.94 -29.18
C LEU A 33 34.80 37.70 -29.10
N LEU A 34 35.43 37.45 -27.94
CA LEU A 34 36.25 36.26 -27.73
C LEU A 34 35.41 34.97 -27.85
N ARG A 35 34.18 34.95 -27.32
CA ARG A 35 33.28 33.79 -27.44
C ARG A 35 32.84 33.53 -28.89
N PHE A 36 32.60 34.57 -29.68
CA PHE A 36 32.29 34.42 -31.10
C PHE A 36 33.49 33.90 -31.91
N TYR A 37 34.71 34.27 -31.54
CA TYR A 37 35.92 33.79 -32.22
C TYR A 37 36.20 32.30 -31.95
N PHE A 38 35.95 31.81 -30.73
CA PHE A 38 36.19 30.41 -30.35
C PHE A 38 35.01 29.46 -30.62
N HIS A 39 33.80 29.98 -30.87
CA HIS A 39 32.63 29.17 -31.24
C HIS A 39 31.83 29.81 -32.39
N PRO A 40 32.24 29.59 -33.65
CA PRO A 40 31.41 29.94 -34.81
C PRO A 40 30.12 29.10 -34.77
N PHE A 41 28.98 29.73 -34.98
CA PHE A 41 27.69 29.05 -35.10
C PHE A 41 27.75 27.98 -36.20
N HIS A 42 27.68 26.70 -35.82
CA HIS A 42 27.43 25.62 -36.76
C HIS A 42 25.96 25.67 -37.18
N HIS A 43 25.71 26.05 -38.43
CA HIS A 43 24.42 25.88 -39.09
C HIS A 43 24.12 24.38 -39.24
N LEU A 44 23.07 23.92 -38.55
CA LEU A 44 22.44 22.63 -38.85
C LEU A 44 21.68 22.75 -40.18
N PRO A 45 21.76 21.77 -41.09
CA PRO A 45 21.02 21.79 -42.34
C PRO A 45 19.51 21.58 -42.08
N PRO A 46 18.64 22.07 -42.99
CA PRO A 46 17.19 21.92 -42.84
C PRO A 46 16.79 20.46 -43.11
N ASN A 47 16.25 19.77 -42.11
CA ASN A 47 15.65 18.45 -42.31
C ASN A 47 14.25 18.60 -42.94
N ASN A 48 14.12 18.12 -44.17
CA ASN A 48 12.84 17.81 -44.80
C ASN A 48 12.07 16.77 -43.96
N PRO A 49 10.72 16.86 -43.87
CA PRO A 49 9.93 15.87 -43.16
C PRO A 49 9.85 14.60 -44.01
N THR A 50 10.72 13.64 -43.75
CA THR A 50 10.48 12.26 -44.16
C THR A 50 9.39 11.73 -43.23
N ILE A 51 8.18 11.52 -43.77
CA ILE A 51 7.12 10.78 -43.12
C ILE A 51 7.64 9.34 -42.95
N LEU A 52 8.25 9.08 -41.79
CA LEU A 52 8.43 7.73 -41.30
C LEU A 52 7.11 7.37 -40.62
N THR A 53 6.20 6.79 -41.38
CA THR A 53 5.11 5.98 -40.82
C THR A 53 5.76 4.82 -40.07
N LYS A 54 6.21 5.09 -38.85
CA LYS A 54 6.35 4.04 -37.85
C LYS A 54 4.92 3.76 -37.43
N GLU A 55 4.27 2.85 -38.15
CA GLU A 55 3.19 2.07 -37.55
C GLU A 55 3.78 1.56 -36.23
N GLU A 56 3.39 2.18 -35.12
CA GLU A 56 3.43 1.49 -33.85
C GLU A 56 2.57 0.26 -34.07
N GLU A 57 3.21 -0.87 -34.38
CA GLU A 57 2.60 -2.16 -34.16
C GLU A 57 1.97 -2.08 -32.78
N ILE A 58 0.64 -2.15 -32.75
CA ILE A 58 -0.12 -2.33 -31.53
C ILE A 58 0.27 -3.72 -31.05
N VAL A 59 1.39 -3.81 -30.36
CA VAL A 59 1.71 -4.94 -29.53
C VAL A 59 0.59 -4.92 -28.50
N TYR A 60 -0.37 -5.82 -28.67
CA TYR A 60 -1.26 -6.19 -27.60
C TYR A 60 -0.35 -6.63 -26.46
N GLU A 61 -0.04 -5.72 -25.52
CA GLU A 61 0.67 -6.07 -24.30
C GLU A 61 -0.21 -7.12 -23.63
N THR A 62 0.21 -8.38 -23.75
CA THR A 62 -0.38 -9.47 -23.00
C THR A 62 -0.42 -9.02 -21.55
N PRO A 63 -1.60 -9.03 -20.89
CA PRO A 63 -1.71 -8.72 -19.47
C PRO A 63 -0.59 -9.42 -18.70
N CYS A 64 0.21 -8.66 -17.95
CA CYS A 64 1.26 -9.28 -17.16
C CYS A 64 0.64 -10.13 -16.05
N ASP A 65 1.02 -11.39 -16.02
CA ASP A 65 0.79 -12.26 -14.88
C ASP A 65 1.85 -11.96 -13.80
N TYR A 66 1.43 -11.32 -12.72
CA TYR A 66 2.30 -11.02 -11.58
C TYR A 66 2.43 -12.20 -10.59
N THR A 67 1.66 -13.27 -10.77
CA THR A 67 1.63 -14.44 -9.88
C THR A 67 2.77 -15.42 -10.16
N ASP A 68 3.26 -15.41 -11.40
CA ASP A 68 4.41 -16.20 -11.83
C ASP A 68 5.69 -15.37 -11.93
N GLY A 69 6.71 -15.76 -11.17
CA GLY A 69 7.95 -15.03 -11.07
C GLY A 69 8.86 -15.56 -9.98
N ARG A 70 9.90 -14.78 -9.67
CA ARG A 70 10.86 -15.11 -8.61
C ARG A 70 11.41 -13.87 -7.93
N TRP A 71 11.80 -14.02 -6.66
CA TRP A 71 12.55 -13.00 -5.95
C TRP A 71 13.99 -12.96 -6.42
N VAL A 72 14.49 -11.76 -6.71
CA VAL A 72 15.87 -11.50 -7.11
C VAL A 72 16.48 -10.45 -6.21
N HIS A 73 17.77 -10.57 -5.95
CA HIS A 73 18.49 -9.58 -5.17
C HIS A 73 18.64 -8.27 -5.98
N ASP A 74 18.29 -7.14 -5.36
CA ASP A 74 18.32 -5.81 -5.93
C ASP A 74 19.19 -4.88 -5.07
N LYS A 75 20.33 -4.48 -5.61
CA LYS A 75 21.32 -3.66 -4.90
C LYS A 75 20.84 -2.26 -4.53
N MET A 76 19.79 -1.73 -5.19
CA MET A 76 19.32 -0.38 -4.83
C MET A 76 18.47 -0.37 -3.56
N GLY A 77 17.97 -1.53 -3.10
CA GLY A 77 17.18 -1.63 -1.88
C GLY A 77 15.78 -0.97 -1.97
N PRO A 78 15.16 -0.67 -0.81
CA PRO A 78 13.81 -0.11 -0.72
C PRO A 78 13.76 1.38 -1.11
N LEU A 79 12.56 1.88 -1.40
CA LEU A 79 12.33 3.28 -1.80
C LEU A 79 12.50 4.27 -0.63
N TYR A 80 12.27 3.80 0.59
CA TYR A 80 12.34 4.58 1.82
C TYR A 80 13.09 3.79 2.90
N ASN A 81 13.37 4.43 4.03
CA ASN A 81 13.88 3.77 5.22
C ASN A 81 12.92 3.96 6.41
N GLY A 82 13.01 3.09 7.41
CA GLY A 82 12.14 3.12 8.59
C GLY A 82 12.22 4.41 9.42
N THR A 83 13.19 5.28 9.18
CA THR A 83 13.36 6.56 9.89
C THR A 83 12.73 7.75 9.16
N THR A 84 12.39 7.62 7.87
CA THR A 84 11.80 8.71 7.08
C THR A 84 10.28 8.64 6.98
N CYS A 85 9.67 7.50 7.36
CA CYS A 85 8.23 7.33 7.33
C CYS A 85 7.61 7.36 8.74
N GLY A 86 6.78 8.36 9.01
CA GLY A 86 6.11 8.54 10.31
C GLY A 86 4.82 7.74 10.51
N THR A 87 4.41 6.89 9.55
CA THR A 87 3.13 6.17 9.59
C THR A 87 3.28 4.67 9.87
N ILE A 88 4.50 4.15 9.98
CA ILE A 88 4.77 2.75 10.27
C ILE A 88 4.26 2.43 11.68
N LYS A 89 3.40 1.41 11.83
CA LYS A 89 3.05 0.87 13.15
C LYS A 89 4.31 0.34 13.85
N ASP A 90 4.47 0.67 15.13
CA ASP A 90 5.66 0.36 15.94
C ASP A 90 6.20 -1.07 15.72
N GLY A 91 5.36 -2.09 15.89
CA GLY A 91 5.77 -3.50 15.71
C GLY A 91 6.15 -3.94 14.29
N GLN A 92 6.05 -3.06 13.30
CA GLN A 92 6.49 -3.30 11.91
C GLN A 92 7.79 -2.57 11.57
N ASN A 93 8.29 -1.67 12.45
CA ASN A 93 9.56 -0.96 12.25
C ASN A 93 10.76 -1.79 12.74
N CYS A 94 11.00 -2.92 12.08
CA CYS A 94 11.98 -3.91 12.50
C CYS A 94 13.41 -3.35 12.61
N ILE A 95 13.77 -2.40 11.74
CA ILE A 95 15.09 -1.79 11.71
C ILE A 95 15.30 -0.94 12.97
N SER A 96 14.34 -0.09 13.34
CA SER A 96 14.45 0.70 14.58
C SER A 96 14.45 -0.16 15.83
N HIS A 97 13.87 -1.36 15.75
CA HIS A 97 13.88 -2.35 16.82
C HIS A 97 15.17 -3.17 16.92
N GLY A 98 16.17 -2.87 16.09
CA GLY A 98 17.49 -3.47 16.17
C GLY A 98 17.59 -4.84 15.49
N ARG A 99 16.74 -5.12 14.51
CA ARG A 99 16.87 -6.33 13.68
C ARG A 99 18.23 -6.35 12.97
N PRO A 100 19.06 -7.39 13.17
CA PRO A 100 20.44 -7.40 12.67
C PRO A 100 20.56 -7.87 11.21
N ASP A 101 19.65 -8.74 10.75
CA ASP A 101 19.65 -9.23 9.37
C ASP A 101 18.88 -8.25 8.47
N LEU A 102 19.60 -7.56 7.59
CA LEU A 102 19.04 -6.52 6.70
C LEU A 102 18.87 -6.98 5.25
N ASP A 103 19.35 -8.16 4.89
CA ASP A 103 19.31 -8.69 3.52
C ASP A 103 17.87 -8.79 2.98
N PHE A 104 16.87 -8.96 3.84
CA PHE A 104 15.45 -9.04 3.44
C PHE A 104 14.96 -7.77 2.70
N LEU A 105 15.61 -6.63 2.93
CA LEU A 105 15.29 -5.34 2.30
C LEU A 105 15.68 -5.28 0.82
N TYR A 106 16.60 -6.14 0.38
CA TYR A 106 17.23 -6.08 -0.93
C TYR A 106 16.67 -7.14 -1.89
N TRP A 107 15.42 -7.57 -1.68
CA TRP A 107 14.73 -8.50 -2.59
C TRP A 107 13.64 -7.79 -3.37
N ARG A 108 13.58 -8.09 -4.66
CA ARG A 108 12.55 -7.59 -5.58
C ARG A 108 11.89 -8.74 -6.33
N TRP A 109 10.58 -8.66 -6.49
CA TRP A 109 9.84 -9.60 -7.32
C TRP A 109 10.08 -9.32 -8.80
N ARG A 110 10.44 -10.36 -9.55
CA ARG A 110 10.58 -10.32 -11.00
C ARG A 110 9.59 -11.31 -11.62
N PRO A 111 8.47 -10.82 -12.19
CA PRO A 111 7.57 -11.67 -12.98
C PRO A 111 8.30 -12.36 -14.13
N SER A 112 7.85 -13.55 -14.51
CA SER A 112 8.49 -14.35 -15.56
C SER A 112 8.32 -13.74 -16.95
N GLN A 113 7.15 -13.15 -17.21
CA GLN A 113 6.71 -12.75 -18.56
C GLN A 113 6.80 -11.25 -18.81
N CYS A 114 7.03 -10.44 -17.77
CA CYS A 114 7.07 -8.99 -17.89
C CYS A 114 8.04 -8.34 -16.90
N LYS A 115 8.17 -7.01 -17.02
CA LYS A 115 8.87 -6.20 -16.03
C LYS A 115 7.86 -5.64 -15.04
N LEU A 116 8.16 -5.75 -13.75
CA LEU A 116 7.51 -4.96 -12.70
C LEU A 116 8.41 -3.74 -12.42
N PRO A 117 8.07 -2.51 -12.84
CA PRO A 117 8.85 -1.31 -12.56
C PRO A 117 8.96 -1.01 -11.06
N ARG A 118 9.90 -0.12 -10.68
CA ARG A 118 9.93 0.38 -9.30
C ARG A 118 8.73 1.30 -9.12
N PHE A 119 8.18 1.30 -7.91
CA PHE A 119 7.10 2.20 -7.57
C PHE A 119 7.53 3.65 -7.78
N ASN A 120 6.72 4.40 -8.52
CA ASN A 120 6.91 5.82 -8.71
C ASN A 120 5.80 6.56 -7.97
N PRO A 121 6.11 7.26 -6.86
CA PRO A 121 5.09 7.92 -6.05
C PRO A 121 4.39 9.06 -6.81
N ASN A 122 5.11 9.80 -7.66
CA ASN A 122 4.50 10.85 -8.47
C ASN A 122 3.51 10.29 -9.49
N THR A 123 3.81 9.14 -10.10
CA THR A 123 2.87 8.46 -10.99
C THR A 123 1.59 8.04 -10.25
N PHE A 124 1.72 7.45 -9.06
CA PHE A 124 0.57 7.06 -8.26
C PHE A 124 -0.30 8.28 -7.88
N LEU A 125 0.32 9.34 -7.35
CA LEU A 125 -0.37 10.57 -6.98
C LEU A 125 -1.06 11.24 -8.19
N HIS A 126 -0.42 11.23 -9.36
CA HIS A 126 -1.01 11.80 -10.56
C HIS A 126 -2.22 10.98 -11.06
N LEU A 127 -2.10 9.65 -11.11
CA LEU A 127 -3.17 8.78 -11.59
C LEU A 127 -4.43 8.82 -10.71
N LEU A 128 -4.26 9.06 -9.41
CA LEU A 128 -5.34 9.06 -8.44
C LEU A 128 -5.66 10.45 -7.89
N SER A 129 -5.30 11.50 -8.62
CA SER A 129 -5.61 12.88 -8.23
C SER A 129 -7.12 13.07 -8.07
N ASN A 130 -7.52 13.80 -7.02
CA ASN A 130 -8.91 14.05 -6.63
C ASN A 130 -9.72 12.80 -6.26
N LYS A 131 -9.06 11.70 -5.90
CA LYS A 131 -9.74 10.46 -5.49
C LYS A 131 -9.63 10.18 -3.99
N HIS A 132 -10.61 9.44 -3.48
CA HIS A 132 -10.58 8.79 -2.18
C HIS A 132 -10.36 7.28 -2.32
N ILE A 133 -9.24 6.81 -1.78
CA ILE A 133 -8.85 5.40 -1.77
C ILE A 133 -9.08 4.84 -0.36
N ALA A 134 -9.76 3.69 -0.24
CA ALA A 134 -10.04 3.05 1.03
C ALA A 134 -9.44 1.64 1.08
N PHE A 135 -8.62 1.37 2.09
CA PHE A 135 -8.16 0.03 2.44
C PHE A 135 -9.10 -0.51 3.51
N VAL A 136 -9.85 -1.57 3.21
CA VAL A 136 -10.88 -2.13 4.07
C VAL A 136 -10.53 -3.59 4.35
N GLY A 137 -10.37 -3.94 5.62
CA GLY A 137 -10.01 -5.31 5.98
C GLY A 137 -9.40 -5.44 7.36
N ASP A 138 -8.62 -6.51 7.51
CA ASP A 138 -7.88 -6.82 8.72
C ASP A 138 -6.54 -6.06 8.83
N SER A 139 -5.63 -6.58 9.64
CA SER A 139 -4.33 -5.98 9.88
C SER A 139 -3.39 -6.02 8.67
N MET A 140 -3.65 -6.88 7.66
CA MET A 140 -2.88 -6.92 6.43
C MET A 140 -3.28 -5.79 5.47
N ALA A 141 -4.56 -5.42 5.41
CA ALA A 141 -5.01 -4.19 4.73
C ALA A 141 -4.26 -2.96 5.26
N ARG A 142 -4.16 -2.87 6.60
CA ARG A 142 -3.43 -1.79 7.27
C ARG A 142 -1.93 -1.84 6.97
N ASN A 143 -1.31 -3.02 7.01
CA ASN A 143 0.12 -3.18 6.71
C ASN A 143 0.44 -2.73 5.26
N GLN A 144 -0.44 -3.05 4.30
CA GLN A 144 -0.32 -2.59 2.92
C GLN A 144 -0.50 -1.09 2.76
N LEU A 145 -1.49 -0.51 3.44
CA LEU A 145 -1.70 0.94 3.45
C LEU A 145 -0.51 1.68 4.06
N GLU A 146 0.03 1.21 5.19
CA GLU A 146 1.16 1.86 5.85
C GLU A 146 2.42 1.82 4.98
N SER A 147 2.68 0.70 4.28
CA SER A 147 3.69 0.62 3.21
C SER A 147 3.44 1.68 2.13
N LEU A 148 2.22 1.77 1.61
CA LEU A 148 1.87 2.72 0.54
C LEU A 148 2.11 4.17 1.00
N LEU A 149 1.66 4.54 2.20
CA LEU A 149 1.88 5.88 2.76
C LEU A 149 3.37 6.21 2.83
N CYS A 150 4.21 5.28 3.25
CA CYS A 150 5.67 5.47 3.28
C CYS A 150 6.26 5.67 1.89
N MET A 151 5.82 4.87 0.92
CA MET A 151 6.28 5.01 -0.47
C MET A 151 5.89 6.37 -1.05
N LEU A 152 4.67 6.85 -0.78
CA LEU A 152 4.18 8.16 -1.23
C LEU A 152 4.85 9.34 -0.51
N ALA A 153 5.17 9.18 0.79
CA ALA A 153 5.86 10.19 1.59
C ALA A 153 7.24 10.59 1.01
N THR A 154 7.84 9.76 0.17
CA THR A 154 9.08 10.10 -0.55
C THR A 154 8.91 11.19 -1.61
N ALA A 155 7.67 11.50 -2.01
CA ALA A 155 7.36 12.61 -2.92
C ALA A 155 6.45 13.67 -2.28
N SER A 156 5.51 13.28 -1.41
CA SER A 156 4.56 14.20 -0.78
C SER A 156 4.13 13.67 0.58
N ASN A 157 4.22 14.51 1.63
CA ASN A 157 3.90 14.06 2.98
C ASN A 157 2.37 13.92 3.18
N PRO A 158 1.91 12.79 3.78
CA PRO A 158 0.51 12.64 4.18
C PRO A 158 0.19 13.47 5.44
N ASN A 159 -0.96 14.14 5.45
CA ASN A 159 -1.51 14.74 6.66
C ASN A 159 -2.61 13.86 7.24
N LEU A 160 -2.49 13.40 8.48
CA LEU A 160 -3.59 12.70 9.16
C LEU A 160 -4.72 13.71 9.44
N VAL A 161 -5.84 13.58 8.74
CA VAL A 161 -6.99 14.50 8.82
C VAL A 161 -8.17 13.93 9.61
N TYR A 162 -8.20 12.61 9.80
CA TYR A 162 -9.22 11.95 10.60
C TYR A 162 -8.62 10.75 11.34
N ARG A 163 -9.04 10.56 12.58
CA ARG A 163 -8.77 9.38 13.41
C ARG A 163 -9.95 9.13 14.33
N ASP A 164 -10.46 7.91 14.31
CA ASP A 164 -11.51 7.49 15.23
C ASP A 164 -10.92 7.07 16.59
N GLY A 165 -11.20 7.89 17.60
CA GLY A 165 -10.90 7.62 19.01
C GLY A 165 -9.46 7.19 19.32
N GLU A 166 -9.32 6.44 20.41
CA GLU A 166 -8.05 5.81 20.84
C GLU A 166 -7.80 4.46 20.16
N ASP A 167 -8.85 3.79 19.67
CA ASP A 167 -8.77 2.44 19.11
C ASP A 167 -8.10 2.39 17.72
N ASN A 168 -7.88 3.55 17.08
CA ASN A 168 -7.20 3.69 15.79
C ASN A 168 -7.78 2.76 14.70
N LYS A 169 -9.09 2.47 14.77
CA LYS A 169 -9.80 1.60 13.82
C LYS A 169 -9.98 2.25 12.45
N PHE A 170 -10.25 3.56 12.45
CA PHE A 170 -10.44 4.34 11.23
C PHE A 170 -9.50 5.54 11.20
N ARG A 171 -8.77 5.70 10.09
CA ARG A 171 -7.86 6.84 9.90
C ARG A 171 -7.89 7.28 8.44
N THR A 172 -7.76 8.58 8.21
CA THR A 172 -7.68 9.17 6.87
C THR A 172 -6.49 10.10 6.77
N TRP A 173 -5.69 9.90 5.74
CA TRP A 173 -4.58 10.76 5.38
C TRP A 173 -4.89 11.52 4.09
N HIS A 174 -4.49 12.79 4.05
CA HIS A 174 -4.70 13.66 2.91
C HIS A 174 -3.38 14.15 2.33
N PHE A 175 -3.23 14.01 1.01
CA PHE A 175 -2.10 14.51 0.23
C PHE A 175 -2.53 15.76 -0.55
N ALA A 176 -2.33 16.93 0.05
CA ALA A 176 -2.79 18.21 -0.49
C ALA A 176 -2.29 18.49 -1.93
N SER A 177 -1.07 18.03 -2.26
CA SER A 177 -0.45 18.20 -3.58
C SER A 177 -1.31 17.73 -4.77
N HIS A 178 -2.16 16.72 -4.56
CA HIS A 178 -2.96 16.08 -5.60
C HIS A 178 -4.42 15.89 -5.17
N ASN A 179 -4.80 16.50 -4.04
CA ASN A 179 -6.12 16.37 -3.43
C ASN A 179 -6.56 14.89 -3.27
N ILE A 180 -5.69 14.04 -2.73
CA ILE A 180 -5.96 12.61 -2.56
C ILE A 180 -6.23 12.32 -1.10
N SER A 181 -7.26 11.53 -0.83
CA SER A 181 -7.53 10.97 0.48
C SER A 181 -7.25 9.47 0.46
N ILE A 182 -6.53 8.97 1.46
CA ILE A 182 -6.29 7.53 1.66
C ILE A 182 -6.79 7.18 3.05
N SER A 183 -7.72 6.25 3.16
CA SER A 183 -8.30 5.80 4.43
C SER A 183 -7.98 4.35 4.71
N VAL A 184 -7.83 4.01 6.00
CA VAL A 184 -7.96 2.64 6.49
C VAL A 184 -9.30 2.49 7.21
N TYR A 185 -10.01 1.41 6.89
CA TYR A 185 -11.19 0.95 7.60
C TYR A 185 -10.88 -0.41 8.20
N TRP A 186 -10.77 -0.44 9.54
CA TRP A 186 -10.70 -1.68 10.26
C TRP A 186 -12.04 -2.40 10.19
N SER A 187 -12.11 -3.39 9.33
CA SER A 187 -13.25 -4.27 9.12
C SER A 187 -12.71 -5.66 8.85
N PRO A 188 -12.20 -6.36 9.88
CA PRO A 188 -11.42 -7.58 9.71
C PRO A 188 -12.17 -8.73 9.02
N PHE A 189 -13.50 -8.65 9.01
CA PHE A 189 -14.38 -9.63 8.38
C PHE A 189 -15.09 -9.09 7.13
N LEU A 190 -14.88 -7.81 6.77
CA LEU A 190 -15.63 -7.02 5.78
C LEU A 190 -17.13 -6.83 6.10
N VAL A 191 -17.76 -7.81 6.72
CA VAL A 191 -19.14 -7.79 7.22
C VAL A 191 -19.23 -7.23 8.64
N LYS A 192 -20.45 -6.90 9.06
CA LYS A 192 -20.72 -6.42 10.41
C LYS A 192 -20.21 -7.46 11.42
N GLY A 193 -19.35 -6.99 12.31
CA GLY A 193 -18.72 -7.84 13.33
C GLY A 193 -18.64 -7.15 14.68
N VAL A 194 -18.85 -7.91 15.75
CA VAL A 194 -18.51 -7.50 17.12
C VAL A 194 -17.28 -8.27 17.53
N GLU A 195 -16.19 -7.55 17.78
CA GLU A 195 -14.93 -8.15 18.19
C GLU A 195 -15.00 -8.65 19.63
N LYS A 196 -14.33 -9.78 19.90
CA LYS A 196 -14.14 -10.26 21.27
C LYS A 196 -13.49 -9.18 22.14
N SER A 197 -13.90 -9.08 23.40
CA SER A 197 -13.33 -8.11 24.34
C SER A 197 -13.02 -8.76 25.68
N LYS A 198 -12.13 -8.15 26.48
CA LYS A 198 -11.76 -8.67 27.80
C LYS A 198 -12.95 -8.74 28.78
N ALA A 199 -13.94 -7.86 28.59
CA ALA A 199 -15.13 -7.76 29.42
C ALA A 199 -16.35 -8.52 28.85
N GLY A 200 -16.26 -8.98 27.60
CA GLY A 200 -17.34 -9.64 26.87
C GLY A 200 -17.04 -11.11 26.56
N PRO A 201 -17.80 -11.71 25.64
CA PRO A 201 -17.56 -13.07 25.19
C PRO A 201 -16.16 -13.24 24.60
N ASN A 202 -15.54 -14.40 24.83
CA ASN A 202 -14.22 -14.74 24.27
C ASN A 202 -14.31 -15.26 22.81
N HIS A 203 -15.24 -14.72 22.03
CA HIS A 203 -15.44 -15.00 20.62
C HIS A 203 -15.95 -13.75 19.91
N ASN A 204 -15.77 -13.68 18.61
CA ASN A 204 -16.35 -12.64 17.77
C ASN A 204 -17.78 -13.00 17.39
N GLU A 205 -18.62 -12.02 17.07
CA GLU A 205 -19.94 -12.25 16.48
C GLU A 205 -19.96 -11.66 15.07
N LEU A 206 -20.29 -12.45 14.05
CA LEU A 206 -20.31 -11.99 12.65
C LEU A 206 -21.73 -12.10 12.06
N TYR A 207 -22.18 -11.04 11.41
CA TYR A 207 -23.45 -11.02 10.69
C TYR A 207 -23.15 -11.03 9.18
N VAL A 208 -23.13 -12.23 8.59
CA VAL A 208 -22.52 -12.48 7.27
C VAL A 208 -23.34 -11.96 6.09
N ASP A 209 -24.57 -11.52 6.34
CA ASP A 209 -25.53 -10.99 5.37
C ASP A 209 -25.47 -9.45 5.24
N THR A 210 -24.72 -8.76 6.10
CA THR A 210 -24.63 -7.29 6.09
C THR A 210 -23.18 -6.82 6.17
N VAL A 211 -22.80 -5.86 5.32
CA VAL A 211 -21.47 -5.23 5.38
C VAL A 211 -21.24 -4.47 6.69
N ASP A 212 -19.99 -4.28 7.09
CA ASP A 212 -19.70 -3.41 8.22
C ASP A 212 -20.18 -1.97 7.94
N GLU A 213 -20.84 -1.39 8.93
CA GLU A 213 -21.59 -0.14 8.78
C GLU A 213 -20.68 1.03 8.41
N LYS A 214 -19.42 1.05 8.89
CA LYS A 214 -18.59 2.25 8.74
C LYS A 214 -18.07 2.44 7.33
N TRP A 215 -17.52 1.39 6.72
CA TRP A 215 -17.11 1.50 5.31
C TRP A 215 -18.31 1.43 4.37
N GLY A 216 -19.36 0.69 4.75
CA GLY A 216 -20.61 0.62 3.99
C GLY A 216 -21.28 1.99 3.86
N SER A 217 -21.36 2.77 4.94
CA SER A 217 -21.94 4.13 4.90
C SER A 217 -21.11 5.11 4.09
N ASP A 218 -19.79 5.02 4.13
CA ASP A 218 -18.88 5.90 3.40
C ASP A 218 -18.70 5.52 1.91
N LEU A 219 -19.25 4.38 1.45
CA LEU A 219 -19.01 3.81 0.12
C LEU A 219 -19.28 4.78 -1.05
N ASP A 220 -20.27 5.65 -0.91
CA ASP A 220 -20.62 6.62 -1.96
C ASP A 220 -19.52 7.69 -2.16
N HIS A 221 -18.65 7.89 -1.17
CA HIS A 221 -17.52 8.82 -1.20
C HIS A 221 -16.19 8.17 -1.56
N ILE A 222 -16.16 6.86 -1.80
CA ILE A 222 -14.95 6.10 -2.14
C ILE A 222 -14.88 5.91 -3.66
N ASP A 223 -13.76 6.28 -4.26
CA ASP A 223 -13.46 6.09 -5.69
C ASP A 223 -12.73 4.78 -5.97
N MET A 224 -11.94 4.32 -4.99
CA MET A 224 -11.18 3.07 -5.08
C MET A 224 -11.19 2.36 -3.74
N ILE A 225 -11.51 1.07 -3.73
CA ILE A 225 -11.52 0.23 -2.54
C ILE A 225 -10.56 -0.96 -2.73
N LEU A 226 -9.67 -1.16 -1.76
CA LEU A 226 -8.82 -2.34 -1.66
C LEU A 226 -9.26 -3.16 -0.46
N LEU A 227 -9.77 -4.36 -0.74
CA LEU A 227 -10.22 -5.33 0.24
C LEU A 227 -9.07 -6.27 0.63
N SER A 228 -9.05 -6.68 1.89
CA SER A 228 -8.22 -7.79 2.39
C SER A 228 -8.98 -8.53 3.50
N ILE A 229 -8.94 -9.86 3.47
CA ILE A 229 -9.74 -10.73 4.34
C ILE A 229 -8.97 -12.01 4.65
N GLY A 230 -9.17 -12.60 5.83
CA GLY A 230 -8.71 -13.97 6.10
C GLY A 230 -8.28 -14.22 7.54
N HIS A 231 -7.25 -13.53 8.05
CA HIS A 231 -6.61 -13.93 9.31
C HIS A 231 -7.56 -13.94 10.50
N TRP A 232 -8.52 -13.02 10.53
CA TRP A 232 -9.48 -12.92 11.63
C TRP A 232 -10.51 -14.04 11.67
N PHE A 233 -10.76 -14.73 10.55
CA PHE A 233 -11.62 -15.92 10.49
C PHE A 233 -11.03 -17.13 11.21
N LEU A 234 -9.73 -17.09 11.54
CA LEU A 234 -9.07 -18.12 12.35
C LEU A 234 -9.43 -17.99 13.83
N HIS A 235 -9.96 -16.84 14.26
CA HIS A 235 -10.34 -16.61 15.64
C HIS A 235 -11.74 -17.18 15.95
N PRO A 236 -11.99 -17.58 17.21
CA PRO A 236 -13.28 -18.07 17.64
C PRO A 236 -14.40 -17.08 17.30
N ALA A 237 -15.48 -17.58 16.72
CA ALA A 237 -16.59 -16.73 16.28
C ALA A 237 -17.93 -17.46 16.28
N VAL A 238 -19.01 -16.72 16.54
CA VAL A 238 -20.40 -17.13 16.30
C VAL A 238 -20.90 -16.39 15.07
N TYR A 239 -21.54 -17.12 14.18
CA TYR A 239 -21.98 -16.62 12.88
C TYR A 239 -23.49 -16.49 12.84
N TYR A 240 -23.98 -15.37 12.32
CA TYR A 240 -25.39 -15.03 12.21
C TYR A 240 -25.75 -14.73 10.76
N GLU A 241 -26.90 -15.22 10.32
CA GLU A 241 -27.50 -14.91 9.03
C GLU A 241 -29.01 -14.71 9.20
N GLY A 242 -29.55 -13.59 8.71
CA GLY A 242 -30.97 -13.25 8.88
C GLY A 242 -31.40 -13.15 10.34
N GLY A 243 -30.47 -12.79 11.24
CA GLY A 243 -30.68 -12.74 12.69
C GLY A 243 -30.71 -14.10 13.40
N LEU A 244 -30.50 -15.21 12.69
CA LEU A 244 -30.43 -16.55 13.26
C LEU A 244 -28.97 -17.03 13.35
N VAL A 245 -28.67 -17.86 14.34
CA VAL A 245 -27.34 -18.47 14.46
C VAL A 245 -27.16 -19.49 13.33
N LEU A 246 -26.18 -19.23 12.46
CA LEU A 246 -25.77 -20.11 11.39
C LEU A 246 -24.87 -21.24 11.91
N GLY A 247 -24.01 -20.92 12.89
CA GLY A 247 -23.07 -21.85 13.50
C GLY A 247 -21.93 -21.11 14.19
N CYS A 248 -20.83 -21.78 14.46
CA CYS A 248 -19.64 -21.19 15.07
C CYS A 248 -18.34 -21.78 14.51
N HIS A 249 -17.24 -21.12 14.83
CA HIS A 249 -15.87 -21.62 14.71
C HIS A 249 -15.21 -21.60 16.07
N TYR A 250 -14.66 -22.75 16.48
CA TYR A 250 -14.01 -22.96 17.77
C TYR A 250 -14.81 -22.39 18.95
N CYS A 251 -15.99 -22.93 19.22
CA CYS A 251 -16.86 -22.43 20.32
C CYS A 251 -17.09 -23.46 21.44
N PRO A 252 -16.03 -23.89 22.17
CA PRO A 252 -16.20 -24.86 23.24
C PRO A 252 -17.13 -24.31 24.33
N GLY A 253 -18.14 -25.10 24.70
CA GLY A 253 -19.11 -24.73 25.73
C GLY A 253 -20.28 -23.87 25.25
N LEU A 254 -20.33 -23.48 23.97
CA LEU A 254 -21.55 -22.93 23.38
C LEU A 254 -22.40 -24.06 22.77
N ASN A 255 -23.72 -23.93 22.87
CA ASN A 255 -24.65 -24.86 22.23
C ASN A 255 -24.93 -24.45 20.77
N HIS A 256 -23.87 -24.35 19.97
CA HIS A 256 -23.91 -23.99 18.56
C HIS A 256 -23.19 -25.05 17.71
N THR A 257 -23.64 -25.24 16.48
CA THR A 257 -23.03 -26.18 15.53
C THR A 257 -21.70 -25.62 15.02
N GLU A 258 -20.62 -26.39 15.12
CA GLU A 258 -19.34 -26.08 14.49
C GLU A 258 -19.45 -26.25 12.97
N ILE A 259 -19.17 -25.20 12.20
CA ILE A 259 -19.29 -25.21 10.73
C ILE A 259 -17.98 -24.86 9.99
N GLY A 260 -16.90 -24.59 10.73
CA GLY A 260 -15.66 -24.06 10.16
C GLY A 260 -15.80 -22.62 9.64
N PHE A 261 -14.74 -22.08 9.04
CA PHE A 261 -14.70 -20.66 8.65
C PHE A 261 -14.63 -20.41 7.14
N TYR A 262 -14.30 -21.40 6.31
CA TYR A 262 -14.12 -21.19 4.86
C TYR A 262 -15.39 -20.72 4.16
N ASP A 263 -16.53 -21.39 4.40
CA ASP A 263 -17.81 -21.01 3.80
C ASP A 263 -18.30 -19.65 4.30
N VAL A 264 -18.01 -19.34 5.56
CA VAL A 264 -18.34 -18.05 6.20
C VAL A 264 -17.50 -16.93 5.59
N MET A 265 -16.20 -17.14 5.41
CA MET A 265 -15.30 -16.19 4.73
C MET A 265 -15.74 -15.96 3.28
N ARG A 266 -16.07 -17.03 2.54
CA ARG A 266 -16.63 -16.94 1.18
C ARG A 266 -17.91 -16.11 1.18
N LYS A 267 -18.83 -16.36 2.12
CA LYS A 267 -20.09 -15.61 2.24
C LYS A 267 -19.85 -14.14 2.56
N ALA A 268 -18.92 -13.82 3.48
CA ALA A 268 -18.57 -12.45 3.82
C ALA A 268 -17.99 -11.68 2.60
N LEU A 269 -17.08 -12.30 1.86
CA LEU A 269 -16.52 -11.72 0.63
C LEU A 269 -17.62 -11.52 -0.43
N LYS A 270 -18.49 -12.51 -0.64
CA LYS A 270 -19.67 -12.39 -1.53
C LYS A 270 -20.56 -11.21 -1.15
N THR A 271 -20.89 -11.07 0.14
CA THR A 271 -21.73 -9.99 0.66
C THR A 271 -21.09 -8.62 0.40
N ALA A 272 -19.79 -8.48 0.65
CA ALA A 272 -19.05 -7.25 0.40
C ALA A 272 -19.04 -6.89 -1.09
N LEU A 273 -18.64 -7.82 -1.96
CA LEU A 273 -18.60 -7.60 -3.42
C LEU A 273 -19.99 -7.28 -3.97
N LYS A 274 -21.02 -8.05 -3.58
CA LYS A 274 -22.40 -7.82 -4.00
C LYS A 274 -22.87 -6.42 -3.61
N THR A 275 -22.63 -5.99 -2.38
CA THR A 275 -23.05 -4.67 -1.89
C THR A 275 -22.37 -3.54 -2.66
N ILE A 276 -21.06 -3.67 -2.97
CA ILE A 276 -20.33 -2.69 -3.79
C ILE A 276 -20.95 -2.60 -5.19
N ILE A 277 -21.15 -3.74 -5.84
CA ILE A 277 -21.68 -3.83 -7.20
C ILE A 277 -23.09 -3.24 -7.28
N GLU A 278 -23.98 -3.59 -6.34
CA GLU A 278 -25.37 -3.13 -6.32
C GLU A 278 -25.45 -1.62 -6.08
N ARG A 279 -24.68 -1.07 -5.13
CA ARG A 279 -24.74 0.36 -4.81
C ARG A 279 -24.05 1.24 -5.84
N LYS A 280 -22.85 0.88 -6.28
CA LYS A 280 -22.07 1.72 -7.21
C LYS A 280 -22.48 1.50 -8.66
N GLY A 281 -22.92 0.29 -9.01
CA GLY A 281 -23.51 0.00 -10.32
C GLY A 281 -24.85 0.69 -10.55
N ALA A 282 -25.71 0.79 -9.53
CA ALA A 282 -27.01 1.46 -9.66
C ALA A 282 -26.88 2.99 -9.71
N ASN A 283 -25.91 3.57 -9.01
CA ASN A 283 -25.77 5.02 -8.87
C ASN A 283 -24.99 5.70 -10.01
N GLY A 284 -24.41 4.95 -10.95
CA GLY A 284 -23.58 5.49 -12.03
C GLY A 284 -22.25 6.13 -11.58
N ASN A 285 -21.97 6.10 -10.28
CA ASN A 285 -20.73 6.59 -9.66
C ASN A 285 -19.75 5.43 -9.55
N GLY A 286 -19.14 5.08 -10.68
CA GLY A 286 -18.17 3.97 -10.82
C GLY A 286 -17.13 3.89 -9.70
N ILE A 287 -16.60 2.70 -9.47
CA ILE A 287 -15.61 2.41 -8.43
C ILE A 287 -14.58 1.40 -8.94
N ASP A 288 -13.33 1.63 -8.55
CA ASP A 288 -12.24 0.68 -8.74
C ASP A 288 -12.14 -0.24 -7.51
N VAL A 289 -12.36 -1.54 -7.68
CA VAL A 289 -12.33 -2.56 -6.62
C VAL A 289 -11.11 -3.45 -6.79
N PHE A 290 -10.33 -3.57 -5.73
CA PHE A 290 -9.20 -4.48 -5.63
C PHE A 290 -9.41 -5.45 -4.48
N LEU A 291 -8.99 -6.70 -4.64
CA LEU A 291 -8.80 -7.64 -3.54
C LEU A 291 -7.34 -8.05 -3.48
N ALA A 292 -6.65 -7.76 -2.38
CA ALA A 292 -5.35 -8.37 -2.09
C ALA A 292 -5.59 -9.76 -1.50
N THR A 293 -5.09 -10.80 -2.16
CA THR A 293 -5.30 -12.19 -1.71
C THR A 293 -4.57 -12.47 -0.40
N PHE A 294 -4.96 -13.56 0.24
CA PHE A 294 -4.49 -13.98 1.55
C PHE A 294 -2.96 -13.95 1.68
N SER A 295 -2.48 -13.34 2.75
CA SER A 295 -1.06 -13.25 3.07
C SER A 295 -0.65 -14.40 3.98
N PRO A 296 0.27 -15.29 3.56
CA PRO A 296 0.72 -16.40 4.40
C PRO A 296 1.45 -15.95 5.66
N SER A 297 1.32 -16.76 6.71
CA SER A 297 2.17 -16.69 7.91
C SER A 297 3.28 -17.74 7.84
N HIS A 298 4.41 -17.51 8.51
CA HIS A 298 5.57 -18.41 8.45
C HIS A 298 5.99 -18.94 9.82
N PHE A 299 5.03 -19.44 10.60
CA PHE A 299 5.34 -20.08 11.88
C PHE A 299 6.06 -21.43 11.70
N GLU A 300 7.18 -21.59 12.40
CA GLU A 300 7.93 -22.83 12.59
C GLU A 300 7.89 -23.21 14.07
N GLY A 301 7.13 -24.26 14.42
CA GLY A 301 6.97 -24.69 15.82
C GLY A 301 6.02 -23.80 16.64
N GLU A 302 6.34 -23.59 17.92
CA GLU A 302 5.53 -22.77 18.83
C GLU A 302 5.70 -21.27 18.56
N TRP A 303 4.56 -20.56 18.49
CA TRP A 303 4.50 -19.14 18.14
C TRP A 303 5.27 -18.20 19.09
N ASP A 304 5.47 -18.60 20.36
CA ASP A 304 6.18 -17.83 21.38
C ASP A 304 7.48 -18.47 21.85
N LYS A 305 8.13 -19.23 20.98
CA LYS A 305 9.52 -19.66 21.14
C LYS A 305 10.46 -18.81 20.29
N ALA A 306 11.71 -18.69 20.74
CA ALA A 306 12.75 -18.14 19.89
C ALA A 306 12.88 -19.02 18.64
N GLY A 307 12.83 -18.40 17.46
CA GLY A 307 12.86 -19.12 16.20
C GLY A 307 11.50 -19.53 15.64
N ALA A 308 10.40 -18.88 16.06
CA ALA A 308 9.08 -19.14 15.49
C ALA A 308 8.95 -18.71 14.01
N CYS A 309 9.81 -17.84 13.48
CA CYS A 309 9.98 -17.58 12.04
C CYS A 309 11.44 -17.15 11.79
N PRO A 310 12.39 -18.10 11.76
CA PRO A 310 13.82 -17.81 11.90
C PRO A 310 14.52 -17.53 10.56
N LYS A 311 13.85 -17.77 9.43
CA LYS A 311 14.47 -17.67 8.11
C LYS A 311 14.87 -16.21 7.83
N THR A 312 16.06 -16.04 7.27
CA THR A 312 16.63 -14.72 6.91
C THR A 312 16.79 -14.55 5.40
N LYS A 313 16.31 -15.51 4.62
CA LYS A 313 16.33 -15.49 3.15
C LYS A 313 14.99 -15.99 2.58
N PRO A 314 14.61 -15.55 1.38
CA PRO A 314 13.49 -16.12 0.65
C PRO A 314 13.66 -17.62 0.42
N TYR A 315 12.53 -18.31 0.27
CA TYR A 315 12.54 -19.68 -0.25
C TYR A 315 13.08 -19.70 -1.69
N LYS A 316 13.78 -20.77 -2.05
CA LYS A 316 14.16 -21.05 -3.44
C LYS A 316 12.99 -21.67 -4.20
N GLU A 317 13.04 -21.58 -5.52
CA GLU A 317 12.07 -22.26 -6.39
C GLU A 317 11.98 -23.76 -6.03
N GLY A 318 10.76 -24.24 -5.79
CA GLY A 318 10.49 -25.63 -5.37
C GLY A 318 10.74 -25.94 -3.88
N GLU A 319 11.26 -25.01 -3.08
CA GLU A 319 11.48 -25.23 -1.63
C GLU A 319 10.17 -25.16 -0.82
N LYS A 320 9.20 -24.37 -1.31
CA LYS A 320 7.90 -24.20 -0.68
C LYS A 320 6.81 -24.23 -1.73
N MET A 321 5.77 -25.03 -1.48
CA MET A 321 4.57 -25.13 -2.30
C MET A 321 3.42 -24.39 -1.63
N LEU A 322 2.56 -23.76 -2.42
CA LEU A 322 1.31 -23.19 -1.95
C LEU A 322 0.29 -24.32 -1.76
N GLU A 323 -0.04 -24.62 -0.51
CA GLU A 323 -0.88 -25.76 -0.13
C GLU A 323 -1.65 -25.47 1.17
N GLY A 324 -2.57 -26.36 1.53
CA GLY A 324 -3.35 -26.27 2.77
C GLY A 324 -4.15 -24.97 2.85
N MET A 325 -4.20 -24.40 4.05
CA MET A 325 -5.02 -23.21 4.34
C MET A 325 -4.70 -22.00 3.46
N ASP A 326 -3.41 -21.76 3.18
CA ASP A 326 -3.01 -20.65 2.31
C ASP A 326 -3.56 -20.82 0.88
N ALA A 327 -3.57 -22.06 0.36
CA ALA A 327 -4.11 -22.38 -0.95
C ALA A 327 -5.64 -22.32 -0.97
N ASP A 328 -6.30 -22.85 0.06
CA ASP A 328 -7.76 -22.87 0.19
C ASP A 328 -8.35 -21.47 0.30
N MET A 329 -7.73 -20.60 1.13
CA MET A 329 -8.17 -19.21 1.28
C MET A 329 -8.01 -18.43 -0.03
N ARG A 330 -6.84 -18.54 -0.67
CA ARG A 330 -6.61 -17.92 -1.98
C ARG A 330 -7.59 -18.44 -3.03
N ALA A 331 -7.86 -19.75 -3.07
CA ALA A 331 -8.79 -20.32 -4.04
C ALA A 331 -10.18 -19.72 -3.92
N ILE A 332 -10.69 -19.55 -2.70
CA ILE A 332 -11.97 -18.85 -2.44
C ILE A 332 -11.92 -17.43 -2.99
N GLU A 333 -10.90 -16.65 -2.66
CA GLU A 333 -10.77 -15.26 -3.11
C GLU A 333 -10.72 -15.14 -4.64
N VAL A 334 -9.94 -16.01 -5.30
CA VAL A 334 -9.82 -16.09 -6.75
C VAL A 334 -11.17 -16.42 -7.39
N GLU A 335 -11.84 -17.47 -6.90
CA GLU A 335 -13.14 -17.91 -7.41
C GLU A 335 -14.19 -16.80 -7.33
N GLU A 336 -14.27 -16.11 -6.19
CA GLU A 336 -15.28 -15.07 -5.99
C GLU A 336 -15.01 -13.81 -6.82
N ILE A 337 -13.74 -13.41 -6.96
CA ILE A 337 -13.38 -12.27 -7.81
C ILE A 337 -13.63 -12.58 -9.30
N GLU A 338 -13.21 -13.76 -9.78
CA GLU A 338 -13.44 -14.14 -11.17
C GLU A 338 -14.94 -14.28 -11.49
N ALA A 339 -15.75 -14.78 -10.53
CA ALA A 339 -17.20 -14.85 -10.69
C ALA A 339 -17.84 -13.47 -10.86
N VAL A 340 -17.45 -12.46 -10.07
CA VAL A 340 -18.04 -11.11 -10.17
C VAL A 340 -17.47 -10.29 -11.33
N LYS A 341 -16.22 -10.51 -11.74
CA LYS A 341 -15.58 -9.81 -12.86
C LYS A 341 -16.36 -9.95 -14.17
N VAL A 342 -16.96 -11.11 -14.42
CA VAL A 342 -17.77 -11.35 -15.63
C VAL A 342 -18.97 -10.40 -15.68
N ASN A 343 -19.65 -10.22 -14.56
CA ASN A 343 -20.82 -9.35 -14.45
C ASN A 343 -20.42 -7.87 -14.41
N ALA A 344 -19.32 -7.54 -13.72
CA ALA A 344 -18.83 -6.18 -13.59
C ALA A 344 -18.46 -5.54 -14.93
N LYS A 345 -18.00 -6.32 -15.92
CA LYS A 345 -17.70 -5.83 -17.28
C LYS A 345 -18.90 -5.18 -17.99
N GLN A 346 -20.13 -5.47 -17.56
CA GLN A 346 -21.36 -4.90 -18.13
C GLN A 346 -21.79 -3.60 -17.43
N ILE A 347 -21.11 -3.22 -16.35
CA ILE A 347 -21.45 -2.05 -15.54
C ILE A 347 -20.41 -0.96 -15.83
N GLU A 348 -20.86 0.15 -16.41
CA GLU A 348 -19.99 1.28 -16.73
C GLU A 348 -19.35 1.86 -15.46
N GLY A 349 -18.05 2.15 -15.53
CA GLY A 349 -17.30 2.71 -14.42
C GLY A 349 -16.96 1.74 -13.28
N LEU A 350 -17.39 0.47 -13.35
CA LEU A 350 -17.02 -0.54 -12.35
C LEU A 350 -15.84 -1.38 -12.83
N MET A 351 -14.73 -1.31 -12.11
CA MET A 351 -13.55 -2.14 -12.38
C MET A 351 -13.27 -3.03 -11.18
N ILE A 352 -13.00 -4.32 -11.42
CA ILE A 352 -12.67 -5.28 -10.36
C ILE A 352 -11.39 -6.03 -10.75
N GLU A 353 -10.36 -5.97 -9.92
CA GLU A 353 -9.13 -6.77 -10.07
C GLU A 353 -8.75 -7.48 -8.79
N MET A 354 -7.98 -8.56 -8.95
CA MET A 354 -7.30 -9.22 -7.86
C MET A 354 -5.82 -8.86 -7.88
N LEU A 355 -5.28 -8.49 -6.73
CA LEU A 355 -3.85 -8.45 -6.47
C LEU A 355 -3.45 -9.78 -5.83
N ASP A 356 -3.13 -10.77 -6.66
CA ASP A 356 -2.74 -12.08 -6.16
C ASP A 356 -1.29 -12.07 -5.68
N VAL A 357 -1.17 -11.88 -4.36
CA VAL A 357 0.10 -11.70 -3.65
C VAL A 357 0.46 -12.91 -2.80
N THR A 358 -0.39 -13.94 -2.74
CA THR A 358 -0.21 -15.07 -1.83
C THR A 358 1.07 -15.83 -2.13
N LYS A 359 1.29 -16.26 -3.39
CA LYS A 359 2.47 -17.05 -3.75
C LYS A 359 3.76 -16.25 -3.56
N LEU A 360 3.82 -15.00 -4.04
CA LEU A 360 5.03 -14.19 -3.90
C LEU A 360 5.35 -13.90 -2.42
N SER A 361 4.33 -13.78 -1.56
CA SER A 361 4.51 -13.54 -0.12
C SER A 361 4.88 -14.82 0.62
N LEU A 362 4.34 -15.98 0.21
CA LEU A 362 4.74 -17.30 0.70
C LEU A 362 6.24 -17.53 0.53
N MET A 363 6.84 -16.99 -0.53
CA MET A 363 8.27 -17.14 -0.79
C MET A 363 9.15 -16.26 0.10
N ARG A 364 8.59 -15.46 1.02
CA ARG A 364 9.29 -14.44 1.80
C ARG A 364 9.26 -14.65 3.32
N PRO A 365 9.57 -15.84 3.86
CA PRO A 365 9.59 -16.04 5.32
C PRO A 365 10.55 -15.10 6.05
N ASP A 366 11.52 -14.51 5.35
CA ASP A 366 12.48 -13.53 5.83
C ASP A 366 11.90 -12.13 6.10
N GLY A 367 10.70 -11.82 5.61
CA GLY A 367 10.14 -10.47 5.69
C GLY A 367 9.39 -10.14 6.98
N HIS A 368 9.16 -11.10 7.87
CA HIS A 368 8.37 -10.91 9.09
C HIS A 368 9.14 -10.20 10.21
N PRO A 369 8.47 -9.42 11.10
CA PRO A 369 9.13 -8.84 12.27
C PRO A 369 9.70 -9.88 13.23
N GLY A 370 9.02 -11.02 13.38
CA GLY A 370 9.36 -12.02 14.39
C GLY A 370 9.46 -11.37 15.77
N PRO A 371 10.56 -11.56 16.52
CA PRO A 371 10.73 -10.96 17.84
C PRO A 371 10.97 -9.44 17.78
N TYR A 372 11.40 -8.92 16.63
CA TYR A 372 11.65 -7.48 16.41
C TYR A 372 10.36 -6.68 16.19
N MET A 373 9.20 -7.27 16.50
CA MET A 373 7.99 -6.50 16.78
C MET A 373 8.13 -5.65 18.07
N TYR A 374 9.11 -5.94 18.91
CA TYR A 374 9.48 -5.11 20.07
C TYR A 374 10.93 -4.60 19.95
N PRO A 375 11.25 -3.43 20.52
CA PRO A 375 12.61 -2.90 20.53
C PRO A 375 13.61 -3.82 21.26
N PHE A 376 14.70 -4.16 20.58
CA PHE A 376 15.86 -4.88 21.12
C PHE A 376 15.47 -6.11 21.97
N PRO A 377 14.72 -7.07 21.40
CA PRO A 377 14.05 -8.13 22.16
C PRO A 377 15.02 -9.05 22.93
N PHE A 378 16.29 -9.06 22.54
CA PHE A 378 17.35 -9.89 23.12
C PHE A 378 18.41 -9.11 23.90
N ALA A 379 18.20 -7.82 24.20
CA ALA A 379 19.17 -7.01 24.95
C ALA A 379 19.51 -7.60 26.33
N ASN A 380 18.58 -8.34 26.93
CA ASN A 380 18.75 -9.02 28.22
C ASN A 380 18.88 -10.55 28.08
N GLY A 381 19.36 -11.03 26.93
CA GLY A 381 19.42 -12.45 26.58
C GLY A 381 18.09 -13.01 26.05
N VAL A 382 18.09 -14.31 25.72
CA VAL A 382 16.92 -15.00 25.18
C VAL A 382 16.04 -15.51 26.33
N ARG A 383 14.77 -15.11 26.34
CA ARG A 383 13.77 -15.53 27.34
C ARG A 383 13.17 -16.90 26.98
N GLU A 384 12.56 -17.57 27.95
CA GLU A 384 11.83 -18.83 27.74
C GLU A 384 10.62 -18.68 26.79
N ARG A 385 9.95 -17.53 26.88
CA ARG A 385 8.87 -17.12 25.97
C ARG A 385 9.29 -15.83 25.26
N VAL A 386 9.22 -15.86 23.95
CA VAL A 386 9.57 -14.75 23.07
C VAL A 386 8.37 -14.52 22.17
N GLN A 387 7.69 -13.40 22.32
CA GLN A 387 6.60 -13.05 21.42
C GLN A 387 7.15 -12.87 20.00
N ASN A 388 6.52 -13.49 19.00
CA ASN A 388 6.86 -13.29 17.60
C ASN A 388 5.64 -12.81 16.81
N ASP A 389 5.90 -11.97 15.83
CA ASP A 389 4.97 -11.66 14.75
C ASP A 389 5.46 -12.31 13.46
N CYS A 390 4.87 -13.44 13.10
CA CYS A 390 5.15 -14.17 11.85
C CYS A 390 3.98 -14.06 10.86
N VAL A 391 3.12 -13.05 11.02
CA VAL A 391 1.93 -12.78 10.20
C VAL A 391 2.11 -11.49 9.41
N HIS A 392 2.45 -10.40 10.10
CA HIS A 392 2.68 -9.10 9.46
C HIS A 392 4.08 -8.99 8.88
N TRP A 393 4.32 -7.91 8.13
CA TRP A 393 5.58 -7.68 7.44
C TRP A 393 6.30 -6.46 8.00
N CYS A 394 7.63 -6.56 8.07
CA CYS A 394 8.48 -5.40 8.30
C CYS A 394 8.27 -4.34 7.22
N LEU A 395 8.37 -3.06 7.60
CA LEU A 395 8.36 -1.93 6.68
C LEU A 395 9.68 -1.14 6.78
N PRO A 396 10.38 -0.87 5.67
CA PRO A 396 10.17 -1.43 4.33
C PRO A 396 10.32 -2.96 4.26
N GLY A 397 9.70 -3.60 3.27
CA GLY A 397 9.67 -5.07 3.18
C GLY A 397 8.80 -5.63 2.04
N PRO A 398 8.41 -6.92 2.09
CA PRO A 398 7.71 -7.60 0.99
C PRO A 398 6.43 -6.91 0.50
N VAL A 399 5.70 -6.26 1.42
CA VAL A 399 4.44 -5.56 1.14
C VAL A 399 4.62 -4.38 0.18
N ASP A 400 5.82 -3.80 0.10
CA ASP A 400 6.12 -2.75 -0.89
C ASP A 400 5.97 -3.27 -2.34
N THR A 401 6.12 -4.58 -2.56
CA THR A 401 5.87 -5.21 -3.87
C THR A 401 4.38 -5.27 -4.20
N TRP A 402 3.49 -5.43 -3.20
CA TRP A 402 2.05 -5.44 -3.42
C TRP A 402 1.59 -4.09 -3.97
N ASN A 403 2.15 -3.01 -3.43
CA ASN A 403 1.90 -1.65 -3.90
C ASN A 403 2.53 -1.33 -5.27
N GLN A 404 3.66 -1.98 -5.62
CA GLN A 404 4.19 -1.94 -6.99
C GLN A 404 3.23 -2.57 -7.99
N ILE A 405 2.68 -3.75 -7.66
CA ILE A 405 1.71 -4.44 -8.51
C ILE A 405 0.43 -3.62 -8.64
N LEU A 406 -0.10 -3.09 -7.52
CA LEU A 406 -1.26 -2.20 -7.51
C LEU A 406 -1.09 -1.02 -8.48
N LEU A 407 0.05 -0.32 -8.42
CA LEU A 407 0.31 0.83 -9.31
C LEU A 407 0.30 0.43 -10.80
N GLU A 408 0.89 -0.70 -11.16
CA GLU A 408 0.91 -1.15 -12.55
C GLU A 408 -0.47 -1.56 -13.06
N VAL A 409 -1.29 -2.18 -12.20
CA VAL A 409 -2.69 -2.49 -12.55
C VAL A 409 -3.50 -1.20 -12.76
N ILE A 410 -3.40 -0.23 -11.84
CA ILE A 410 -4.06 1.08 -11.98
C ILE A 410 -3.63 1.77 -13.27
N ARG A 411 -2.33 1.78 -13.56
CA ARG A 411 -1.77 2.39 -14.76
C ARG A 411 -2.33 1.76 -16.03
N LYS A 412 -2.44 0.42 -16.06
CA LYS A 412 -3.01 -0.31 -17.19
C LYS A 412 -4.47 0.10 -17.43
N TRP A 413 -5.27 0.18 -16.37
CA TRP A 413 -6.66 0.64 -16.48
C TRP A 413 -6.77 2.07 -17.00
N SER A 414 -5.97 3.00 -16.48
CA SER A 414 -5.93 4.39 -16.95
C SER A 414 -5.59 4.51 -18.44
N ILE A 415 -4.72 3.64 -18.96
CA ILE A 415 -4.40 3.59 -20.41
C ILE A 415 -5.59 3.04 -21.21
N GLN A 416 -6.27 2.01 -20.69
CA GLN A 416 -7.43 1.40 -21.36
C GLN A 416 -8.63 2.35 -21.42
N SER A 417 -8.92 3.10 -20.36
CA SER A 417 -10.02 4.08 -20.36
C SER A 417 -9.78 5.19 -21.37
N ARG A 418 -8.56 5.75 -21.43
CA ARG A 418 -8.17 6.77 -22.43
C ARG A 418 -8.20 6.31 -23.89
N ARG A 419 -8.24 5.00 -24.15
CA ARG A 419 -8.39 4.46 -25.52
C ARG A 419 -9.86 4.29 -25.94
N LYS A 420 -10.80 4.36 -24.99
CA LYS A 420 -12.24 4.24 -25.25
C LYS A 420 -12.93 5.59 -25.42
N GLU A 421 -12.35 6.65 -24.87
CA GLU A 421 -12.65 8.06 -25.18
C GLU A 421 -12.04 8.46 -26.53
#